data_AF-A0A843B7Q2-F1
#
_entry.id   AF-A0A843B7Q2-F1
#
_cell.length_a   1.000
_cell.length_b   1.000
_cell.length_c   1.000
_cell.angle_alpha   90.00
_cell.angle_beta   90.00
_cell.angle_gamma   90.00
#
_symmetry.space_group_name_H-M   'P 1'
#
loop_
_entity.id
_entity.type
_entity.pdbx_description
1 polymer ?
#
loop_
_entity_poly.entity_id
_entity_poly.type
_entity_poly.pdbx_seq_one_letter_code
_entity_poly.pdbx_strand_id
1 'polypeptide(L)'
;MKELVIHASITLAAVWLLWVMFVAVMRLQMLRDAGQLTTGQKIMGYPTLLLGLVLDFALNVVLCTLIFIELPREWTVSARLWRHSTQGSGWRKKAALLVRTQLLDTADPRGYHSG
;
A
#
# COMPACT_ATOMS: atom_id res chain seq x y z
N MET A 1 -9.98 -17.75 -21.34
CA MET A 1 -10.47 -17.87 -19.94
C MET A 1 -9.36 -18.23 -18.96
N LYS A 2 -8.58 -19.31 -19.19
CA LYS A 2 -7.44 -19.71 -18.33
C LYS A 2 -6.44 -18.57 -18.04
N GLU A 3 -5.95 -17.90 -19.07
CA GLU A 3 -4.98 -16.79 -18.91
C GLU A 3 -5.52 -15.63 -18.07
N LEU A 4 -6.79 -15.27 -18.28
CA LEU A 4 -7.45 -14.21 -17.50
C LEU A 4 -7.48 -14.58 -16.01
N VAL A 5 -7.79 -15.83 -15.69
CA VAL A 5 -7.80 -16.32 -14.31
C VAL A 5 -6.40 -16.24 -13.70
N ILE A 6 -5.36 -16.64 -14.43
CA ILE A 6 -3.98 -16.58 -13.95
C ILE A 6 -3.58 -15.13 -13.62
N HIS A 7 -3.81 -14.19 -14.52
CA HIS A 7 -3.46 -12.78 -14.29
C HIS A 7 -4.27 -12.16 -13.14
N ALA A 8 -5.55 -12.50 -13.03
CA ALA A 8 -6.38 -12.06 -11.91
C ALA A 8 -5.86 -12.61 -10.57
N SER A 9 -5.52 -13.89 -10.51
CA SER A 9 -4.95 -14.51 -9.30
C SER A 9 -3.62 -13.87 -8.90
N ILE A 10 -2.72 -13.62 -9.87
CA ILE A 10 -1.45 -12.93 -9.60
C ILE A 10 -1.69 -11.52 -9.07
N THR A 11 -2.62 -10.78 -9.66
CA THR A 11 -2.95 -9.41 -9.23
C THR A 11 -3.51 -9.40 -7.81
N LEU A 12 -4.43 -10.31 -7.49
CA LEU A 12 -4.99 -10.43 -6.14
C LEU A 12 -3.92 -10.83 -5.12
N ALA A 13 -3.05 -11.77 -5.47
CA ALA A 13 -1.92 -12.16 -4.62
C ALA A 13 -0.96 -10.99 -4.39
N ALA A 14 -0.69 -10.18 -5.42
CA ALA A 14 0.15 -8.98 -5.33
C ALA A 14 -0.47 -7.93 -4.40
N VAL A 15 -1.78 -7.67 -4.51
CA VAL A 15 -2.48 -6.73 -3.62
C VAL A 15 -2.44 -7.22 -2.17
N TRP A 16 -2.71 -8.49 -1.95
CA TRP A 16 -2.63 -9.09 -0.61
C TRP A 16 -1.21 -9.03 -0.04
N LEU A 17 -0.20 -9.38 -0.84
CA LEU A 17 1.20 -9.33 -0.44
C LEU A 17 1.64 -7.91 -0.10
N LEU A 18 1.26 -6.91 -0.92
CA LEU A 18 1.55 -5.51 -0.63
C LEU A 18 0.98 -5.11 0.74
N TRP A 19 -0.26 -5.49 1.05
CA TRP A 19 -0.87 -5.19 2.34
C TRP A 19 -0.14 -5.86 3.51
N VAL A 20 0.24 -7.14 3.38
CA VAL A 20 1.02 -7.86 4.41
C VAL A 20 2.36 -7.16 4.66
N MET A 21 3.06 -6.80 3.58
CA MET A 21 4.36 -6.13 3.67
C MET A 21 4.22 -4.74 4.28
N PHE A 22 3.17 -4.00 3.93
CA PHE A 22 2.83 -2.72 4.54
C PHE A 22 2.66 -2.85 6.07
N VAL A 23 1.83 -3.80 6.54
CA VAL A 23 1.61 -4.02 7.98
C VAL A 23 2.93 -4.35 8.70
N ALA A 24 3.75 -5.23 8.10
CA ALA A 24 5.06 -5.58 8.66
C ALA A 24 6.00 -4.36 8.74
N VAL A 25 6.08 -3.56 7.67
CA VAL A 25 6.89 -2.34 7.61
C VAL A 25 6.41 -1.30 8.63
N MET A 26 5.11 -1.10 8.79
CA MET A 26 4.56 -0.20 9.81
C MET A 26 4.96 -0.63 11.22
N ARG A 27 4.94 -1.94 11.51
CA ARG A 27 5.41 -2.44 12.81
C ARG A 27 6.91 -2.22 13.00
N LEU A 28 7.72 -2.43 11.97
CA LEU A 28 9.16 -2.18 12.03
C LEU A 28 9.46 -0.68 12.20
N GLN A 29 8.66 0.19 11.60
CA GLN A 29 8.72 1.62 11.80
C GLN A 29 8.43 1.99 13.27
N MET A 30 7.39 1.42 13.89
CA MET A 30 7.14 1.63 15.32
C MET A 30 8.34 1.25 16.19
N LEU A 31 8.91 0.07 15.94
CA LEU A 31 10.07 -0.42 16.70
C LEU A 31 11.28 0.50 16.50
N ARG A 32 11.48 1.01 15.28
CA ARG A 32 12.54 1.98 14.97
C ARG A 32 12.33 3.26 15.77
N ASP A 33 11.13 3.81 15.73
CA ASP A 33 10.79 5.10 16.35
C ASP A 33 10.83 5.00 17.88
N ALA A 34 10.58 3.82 18.45
CA ALA A 34 10.77 3.52 19.87
C ALA A 34 12.22 3.20 20.28
N GLY A 35 13.17 3.19 19.34
CA GLY A 35 14.57 2.82 19.61
C GLY A 35 14.80 1.32 19.88
N GLN A 36 13.83 0.47 19.54
CA GLN A 36 13.81 -0.98 19.80
C GLN A 36 14.15 -1.84 18.58
N LEU A 37 14.43 -1.23 17.42
CA LEU A 37 14.73 -1.97 16.20
C LEU A 37 16.13 -2.59 16.24
N THR A 38 16.17 -3.91 16.36
CA THR A 38 17.41 -4.70 16.41
C THR A 38 18.10 -4.77 15.04
N THR A 39 19.39 -5.11 15.03
CA THR A 39 20.15 -5.33 13.79
C THR A 39 19.55 -6.43 12.92
N GLY A 40 19.11 -7.54 13.52
CA GLY A 40 18.45 -8.64 12.78
C GLY A 40 17.16 -8.18 12.09
N GLN A 41 16.35 -7.37 12.78
CA GLN A 41 15.16 -6.78 12.17
C GLN A 41 15.48 -5.78 11.07
N LYS A 42 16.61 -5.05 11.11
CA LYS A 42 17.06 -4.20 10.00
C LYS A 42 17.43 -5.01 8.77
N ILE A 43 18.18 -6.10 8.95
CA ILE A 43 18.63 -6.98 7.86
C ILE A 43 17.44 -7.56 7.09
N MET A 44 16.38 -7.98 7.81
CA MET A 44 15.17 -8.51 7.18
C MET A 44 14.21 -7.39 6.73
N GLY A 45 14.15 -6.31 7.49
CA GLY A 45 13.20 -5.22 7.32
C GLY A 45 13.48 -4.34 6.11
N TYR A 46 14.75 -4.01 5.83
CA TYR A 46 15.08 -3.15 4.70
C TYR A 46 14.83 -3.80 3.33
N PRO A 47 15.19 -5.08 3.09
CA PRO A 47 14.75 -5.78 1.88
C PRO A 47 13.23 -5.86 1.76
N THR A 48 12.53 -6.13 2.88
CA THR A 48 11.06 -6.14 2.90
C THR A 48 10.49 -4.79 2.51
N LEU A 49 11.02 -3.69 3.05
CA LEU A 49 10.62 -2.33 2.69
C LEU A 49 10.87 -2.05 1.21
N LEU A 50 12.06 -2.39 0.69
CA LEU A 50 12.41 -2.17 -0.72
C LEU A 50 11.46 -2.92 -1.66
N LEU A 51 11.25 -4.21 -1.41
CA LEU A 51 10.34 -5.05 -2.19
C LEU A 51 8.90 -4.54 -2.10
N GLY A 52 8.48 -4.09 -0.92
CA GLY A 52 7.17 -3.49 -0.68
C GLY A 52 6.98 -2.24 -1.53
N LEU A 53 7.96 -1.33 -1.55
CA LEU A 53 7.92 -0.09 -2.33
C LEU A 53 7.92 -0.36 -3.85
N VAL A 54 8.67 -1.36 -4.33
CA VAL A 54 8.64 -1.76 -5.74
C VAL A 54 7.26 -2.27 -6.13
N LEU A 55 6.66 -3.12 -5.30
CA LEU A 55 5.33 -3.66 -5.52
C LEU A 55 4.25 -2.58 -5.44
N ASP A 56 4.38 -1.67 -4.47
CA ASP A 56 3.51 -0.51 -4.26
C ASP A 56 3.52 0.39 -5.51
N PHE A 57 4.70 0.75 -6.00
CA PHE A 57 4.84 1.52 -7.23
C PHE A 57 4.20 0.81 -8.43
N ALA A 58 4.46 -0.48 -8.62
CA ALA A 58 3.90 -1.24 -9.74
C ALA A 58 2.36 -1.28 -9.69
N LEU A 59 1.77 -1.55 -8.53
CA LEU A 59 0.31 -1.55 -8.36
C LEU A 59 -0.29 -0.15 -8.48
N ASN A 60 0.40 0.89 -8.03
CA ASN A 60 -0.02 2.27 -8.20
C ASN A 60 -0.06 2.70 -9.69
N VAL A 61 0.95 2.29 -10.47
CA VAL A 61 1.03 2.59 -11.90
C VAL A 61 0.02 1.78 -12.70
N VAL A 62 -0.15 0.48 -12.42
CA VAL A 62 -0.99 -0.41 -13.23
C VAL A 62 -2.41 -0.47 -12.68
N LEU A 63 -2.58 -1.06 -11.49
CA LEU A 63 -3.90 -1.36 -10.95
C LEU A 63 -4.66 -0.09 -10.56
N CYS A 64 -4.04 0.84 -9.85
CA CYS A 64 -4.71 2.08 -9.45
C CYS A 64 -5.02 2.99 -10.64
N THR A 65 -4.27 2.92 -11.73
CA THR A 65 -4.61 3.63 -12.97
C THR A 65 -5.90 3.10 -13.59
N LEU A 66 -6.08 1.78 -13.60
CA LEU A 66 -7.32 1.15 -14.06
C LEU A 66 -8.48 1.46 -13.11
N ILE A 67 -8.27 1.33 -11.80
CA ILE A 67 -9.31 1.57 -10.80
C ILE A 67 -9.75 3.02 -10.83
N PHE A 68 -8.83 3.99 -10.80
CA PHE A 68 -9.16 5.41 -10.72
C PHE A 68 -9.33 6.09 -12.10
N ILE A 69 -9.08 5.39 -13.21
CA ILE A 69 -9.14 5.94 -14.57
C ILE A 69 -8.38 7.28 -14.62
N GLU A 70 -7.14 7.26 -14.15
CA GLU A 70 -6.24 8.42 -14.05
C GLU A 70 -4.79 7.90 -13.98
N LEU A 71 -3.83 8.59 -14.57
CA LEU A 71 -2.40 8.25 -14.37
C LEU A 71 -1.94 8.64 -12.95
N PRO A 72 -0.93 7.96 -12.38
CA PRO A 72 -0.44 8.30 -11.05
C PRO A 72 0.25 9.68 -11.05
N ARG A 73 0.01 10.46 -10.00
CA ARG A 73 0.77 11.69 -9.69
C ARG A 73 1.70 11.49 -8.49
N GLU A 74 1.59 10.33 -7.86
CA GLU A 74 2.28 9.90 -6.66
C GLU A 74 3.09 8.64 -6.95
N TRP A 75 4.09 8.35 -6.13
CA TRP A 75 4.89 7.13 -6.25
C TRP A 75 4.18 5.90 -5.66
N THR A 76 3.40 6.06 -4.60
CA THR A 76 2.79 4.96 -3.83
C THR A 76 1.27 4.94 -3.96
N VAL A 77 0.67 3.75 -3.84
CA VAL A 77 -0.79 3.57 -3.70
C VAL A 77 -1.30 4.39 -2.51
N SER A 78 -0.60 4.35 -1.38
CA SER A 78 -1.00 5.05 -0.15
C SER A 78 -1.17 6.56 -0.33
N ALA A 79 -0.17 7.25 -0.87
CA ALA A 79 -0.25 8.68 -1.14
C ALA A 79 -1.37 9.04 -2.13
N ARG A 80 -1.58 8.21 -3.15
CA ARG A 80 -2.67 8.40 -4.12
C ARG A 80 -4.04 8.23 -3.49
N LEU A 81 -4.22 7.20 -2.67
CA LEU A 81 -5.43 6.98 -1.87
C LEU A 81 -5.66 8.17 -0.92
N TRP A 82 -4.61 8.67 -0.28
CA TRP A 82 -4.69 9.84 0.58
C TRP A 82 -5.22 11.06 -0.19
N ARG A 83 -4.64 11.41 -1.34
CA ARG A 83 -5.14 12.51 -2.20
C ARG A 83 -6.62 12.31 -2.58
N HIS A 84 -6.99 11.14 -3.08
CA HIS A 84 -8.37 10.88 -3.49
C HIS A 84 -9.36 10.94 -2.32
N SER A 85 -8.98 10.46 -1.14
CA SER A 85 -9.83 10.48 0.04
C SER A 85 -10.04 11.88 0.63
N THR A 86 -9.01 12.73 0.56
CA THR A 86 -9.02 14.08 1.17
C THR A 86 -9.50 15.16 0.21
N GLN A 87 -9.00 15.15 -1.03
CA GLN A 87 -9.24 16.19 -2.04
C GLN A 87 -10.16 15.73 -3.18
N GLY A 88 -10.39 14.42 -3.32
CA GLY A 88 -11.22 13.88 -4.38
C GLY A 88 -12.73 14.04 -4.15
N SER A 89 -13.50 13.60 -5.14
CA SER A 89 -14.97 13.60 -5.09
C SER A 89 -15.53 12.32 -5.74
N GLY A 90 -16.84 12.10 -5.56
CA GLY A 90 -17.55 10.98 -6.19
C GLY A 90 -17.03 9.59 -5.76
N TRP A 91 -17.03 8.66 -6.70
CA TRP A 91 -16.66 7.26 -6.44
C TRP A 91 -15.16 7.10 -6.13
N ARG A 92 -14.28 7.94 -6.70
CA ARG A 92 -12.84 7.90 -6.41
C ARG A 92 -12.56 8.14 -4.93
N LYS A 93 -13.21 9.15 -4.35
CA LYS A 93 -13.14 9.42 -2.91
C LYS A 93 -13.69 8.26 -2.09
N LYS A 94 -14.85 7.72 -2.45
CA LYS A 94 -15.47 6.59 -1.74
C LYS A 94 -14.57 5.35 -1.75
N ALA A 95 -14.03 4.97 -2.91
CA ALA A 95 -13.13 3.83 -3.04
C ALA A 95 -11.84 4.05 -2.22
N ALA A 96 -11.25 5.24 -2.31
CA ALA A 96 -10.04 5.56 -1.56
C ALA A 96 -10.27 5.54 -0.05
N LEU A 97 -11.38 6.11 0.43
CA LEU A 97 -11.77 6.05 1.85
C LEU A 97 -12.01 4.62 2.32
N LEU A 98 -12.70 3.79 1.52
CA LEU A 98 -12.94 2.40 1.87
C LEU A 98 -11.61 1.66 2.09
N VAL A 99 -10.68 1.73 1.14
CA VAL A 99 -9.39 1.04 1.28
C VAL A 99 -8.61 1.58 2.48
N ARG A 100 -8.53 2.90 2.65
CA ARG A 100 -7.80 3.51 3.76
C ARG A 100 -8.33 3.09 5.12
N THR A 101 -9.63 3.27 5.33
CA THR A 101 -10.26 3.03 6.64
C THR A 101 -10.40 1.56 6.99
N GLN A 102 -10.48 0.66 6.00
CA GLN A 102 -10.62 -0.77 6.25
C GLN A 102 -9.29 -1.52 6.34
N LEU A 103 -8.22 -1.02 5.69
CA LEU A 103 -6.97 -1.77 5.56
C LEU A 103 -5.72 -1.03 6.02
N LEU A 104 -5.65 0.30 5.93
CA LEU A 104 -4.40 1.05 6.10
C LEU A 104 -4.32 1.84 7.40
N ASP A 105 -5.34 2.64 7.69
CA ASP A 105 -5.29 3.66 8.74
C ASP A 105 -5.06 3.07 10.13
N THR A 106 -5.67 1.92 10.43
CA THR A 106 -5.54 1.24 11.73
C THR A 106 -4.23 0.46 11.88
N ALA A 107 -3.56 0.15 10.76
CA ALA A 107 -2.26 -0.51 10.76
C ALA A 107 -1.08 0.47 10.79
N ASP A 108 -1.29 1.73 10.37
CA ASP A 108 -0.33 2.80 10.57
C ASP A 108 -0.32 3.23 12.05
N PRO A 109 0.85 3.36 12.69
CA PRO A 109 0.95 3.71 14.11
C PRO A 109 0.33 5.06 14.48
N ARG A 110 0.17 5.96 13.50
CA ARG A 110 -0.43 7.28 13.67
C ARG A 110 -1.96 7.23 13.71
N GLY A 111 -2.57 6.09 13.37
CA GLY A 111 -4.03 5.94 13.22
C GLY A 111 -4.59 6.50 11.92
N TYR A 112 -3.72 6.98 11.02
CA TYR A 112 -4.04 7.34 9.65
C TYR A 112 -2.81 7.15 8.77
N HIS A 113 -3.01 6.72 7.51
CA HIS A 113 -1.91 6.50 6.58
C HIS A 113 -2.00 7.41 5.36
N SER A 114 -0.98 8.25 5.18
CA SER A 114 -0.89 9.27 4.11
C SER A 114 0.05 8.91 2.95
N GLY A 115 0.71 7.76 3.00
CA GLY A 115 1.98 7.54 2.28
C GLY A 115 3.17 7.94 3.14
#